data_AF-A0A7T8LJB5-F1
#
_entry.id   AF-A0A7T8LJB5-F1
#
_cell.length_a   1.000
_cell.length_b   1.000
_cell.length_c   1.000
_cell.angle_alpha   90.00
_cell.angle_beta   90.00
_cell.angle_gamma   90.00
#
_symmetry.space_group_name_H-M   'P 1'
#
loop_
_entity.id
_entity.type
_entity.pdbx_description
1 polymer ?
#
loop_
_entity_poly.entity_id
_entity_poly.type
_entity_poly.pdbx_seq_one_letter_code
_entity_poly.pdbx_strand_id
1 'polypeptide(L)'
;MKFERHHKILKQISTSGIVKVAVLAKSLNVTKETIRSDLNELASLGYLTRCHGGAFITLDSLDNVAKNEIAYALENYEETRGIKKGRSDMKSHVCVIGSFNVDIISYLPRLPAIGESLLANKFIFSPGGKGCNQALAASYADSDVHFITKVGADHFSEYAINFMNASKIHKSIIYQTPETQTGTATILVNEDTGDNVIAIYPGANMTITPDEVMIQQEAIINSNIVLLQLETNYSALRQAISLAQKNGVPVIINPAPYNDGVDSLIKDIDYITPNETEAGLLAGIEVTDITSARQAAKIIHQKGVKNTIITLGSKGSLAYDGKKFIYSPAFPAVVKNTAGAGDAFNGALASGLAKGKPLESALCYASAFASLAVETANASDMPEHESVIHRIQSTPYQQSISTH
;
A
#
# COMPACT_ATOMS: atom_id res chain seq x y z
N MET A 1 30.20 2.75 24.40
CA MET A 1 31.64 2.98 24.14
C MET A 1 32.15 2.50 22.78
N LYS A 2 32.15 1.19 22.45
CA LYS A 2 32.68 0.70 21.14
C LYS A 2 31.76 1.06 19.96
N PHE A 3 30.46 0.80 20.11
CA PHE A 3 29.43 1.11 19.11
C PHE A 3 29.34 2.62 18.79
N GLU A 4 29.29 3.47 19.81
CA GLU A 4 29.34 4.94 19.63
C GLU A 4 30.63 5.41 18.91
N ARG A 5 31.75 4.72 19.13
CA ARG A 5 33.02 5.02 18.47
C ARG A 5 32.98 4.64 16.99
N HIS A 6 32.37 3.50 16.66
CA HIS A 6 32.13 3.07 15.27
C HIS A 6 31.24 4.07 14.53
N HIS A 7 30.14 4.52 15.15
CA HIS A 7 29.28 5.55 14.56
C HIS A 7 30.02 6.87 14.30
N LYS A 8 30.82 7.36 15.26
CA LYS A 8 31.62 8.57 15.07
C LYS A 8 32.66 8.44 13.95
N ILE A 9 33.24 7.25 13.77
CA ILE A 9 34.15 6.96 12.66
C ILE A 9 33.38 7.03 11.33
N LEU A 10 32.22 6.38 11.22
CA LEU A 10 31.39 6.36 10.01
C LEU A 10 30.88 7.75 9.62
N LYS A 11 30.47 8.57 10.58
CA LYS A 11 30.06 9.95 10.33
C LYS A 11 31.20 10.83 9.80
N GLN A 12 32.41 10.65 10.35
CA GLN A 12 33.57 11.42 9.88
C GLN A 12 34.00 11.00 8.47
N ILE A 13 33.93 9.71 8.15
CA ILE A 13 34.30 9.21 6.82
C ILE A 13 33.21 9.45 5.77
N SER A 14 31.92 9.50 6.12
CA SER A 14 30.83 9.86 5.20
C SER A 14 30.92 11.32 4.74
N THR A 15 31.39 12.20 5.62
CA THR A 15 31.56 13.64 5.31
C THR A 15 32.83 13.92 4.49
N SER A 16 33.93 13.22 4.80
CA SER A 16 35.26 13.52 4.22
C SER A 16 35.70 12.54 3.13
N GLY A 17 34.95 11.45 2.92
CA GLY A 17 35.28 10.34 2.01
C GLY A 17 36.44 9.44 2.46
N ILE A 18 37.37 9.95 3.26
CA ILE A 18 38.59 9.25 3.70
C ILE A 18 39.05 9.71 5.09
N VAL A 19 39.54 8.79 5.91
CA VAL A 19 40.02 9.07 7.27
C VAL A 19 41.37 8.41 7.57
N LYS A 20 42.18 9.08 8.41
CA LYS A 20 43.51 8.59 8.85
C LYS A 20 43.45 8.09 10.28
N VAL A 21 44.10 6.95 10.56
CA VAL A 21 44.16 6.34 11.91
C VAL A 21 44.67 7.31 12.97
N ALA A 22 45.70 8.10 12.65
CA ALA A 22 46.29 9.06 13.59
C ALA A 22 45.33 10.22 13.94
N VAL A 23 44.47 10.62 13.00
CA VAL A 23 43.49 11.68 13.20
C VAL A 23 42.35 11.17 14.09
N LEU A 24 41.84 9.97 13.79
CA LEU A 24 40.80 9.31 14.58
C LEU A 24 41.25 9.01 16.01
N ALA A 25 42.48 8.52 16.21
CA ALA A 25 43.03 8.24 17.54
C ALA A 25 43.06 9.50 18.41
N LYS A 26 43.47 10.63 17.81
CA LYS A 26 43.49 11.93 18.49
C LYS A 26 42.08 12.48 18.76
N SER A 27 41.18 12.40 17.79
CA SER A 27 39.82 12.97 17.89
C SER A 27 38.92 12.18 18.84
N LEU A 28 39.12 10.86 18.93
CA LEU A 28 38.32 9.96 19.77
C LEU A 28 39.01 9.61 21.10
N ASN A 29 40.19 10.19 21.36
CA ASN A 29 41.00 10.00 22.57
C ASN A 29 41.26 8.52 22.91
N VAL A 30 41.73 7.75 21.93
CA VAL A 30 42.04 6.32 22.05
C VAL A 30 43.36 5.98 21.34
N THR A 31 43.90 4.77 21.58
CA THR A 31 45.14 4.32 20.92
C THR A 31 44.94 4.10 19.41
N LYS A 32 46.05 4.16 18.65
CA LYS A 32 46.02 3.87 17.21
C LYS A 32 45.65 2.40 16.95
N GLU A 33 46.04 1.51 17.86
CA GLU A 33 45.76 0.08 17.83
C GLU A 33 44.25 -0.18 17.97
N THR A 34 43.58 0.54 18.89
CA THR A 34 42.12 0.49 19.03
C THR A 34 41.42 0.92 17.74
N ILE A 35 41.83 2.04 17.13
CA ILE A 35 41.25 2.51 15.86
C ILE A 35 41.50 1.52 14.72
N ARG A 36 42.68 0.89 14.65
CA ARG A 36 42.95 -0.13 13.63
C ARG A 36 42.04 -1.34 13.80
N SER A 37 41.78 -1.78 15.04
CA SER A 37 40.84 -2.86 15.32
C SER A 37 39.42 -2.50 14.88
N ASP A 38 38.94 -1.31 15.22
CA ASP A 38 37.60 -0.85 14.85
C ASP A 38 37.43 -0.72 13.34
N LEU A 39 38.43 -0.18 12.64
CA LEU A 39 38.39 -0.07 11.18
C LEU A 39 38.42 -1.45 10.50
N ASN A 40 39.14 -2.42 11.03
CA ASN A 40 39.14 -3.78 10.47
C ASN A 40 37.77 -4.45 10.63
N GLU A 41 37.11 -4.25 11.76
CA GLU A 41 35.78 -4.78 12.02
C GLU A 41 34.72 -4.11 11.13
N LEU A 42 34.74 -2.78 11.04
CA LEU A 42 33.85 -2.05 10.12
C LEU A 42 34.06 -2.44 8.65
N ALA A 43 35.31 -2.74 8.26
CA ALA A 43 35.61 -3.27 6.93
C ALA A 43 35.04 -4.67 6.71
N SER A 44 35.16 -5.56 7.71
CA SER A 44 34.59 -6.91 7.65
C SER A 44 33.06 -6.92 7.55
N LEU A 45 32.42 -5.86 8.05
CA LEU A 45 30.98 -5.64 7.97
C LEU A 45 30.56 -4.88 6.70
N GLY A 46 31.49 -4.57 5.79
CA GLY A 46 31.20 -3.92 4.52
C GLY A 46 30.93 -2.42 4.59
N TYR A 47 31.22 -1.77 5.72
CA TYR A 47 30.94 -0.34 5.93
C TYR A 47 32.01 0.61 5.39
N LEU A 48 33.20 0.09 5.08
CA LEU A 48 34.31 0.87 4.53
C LEU A 48 35.36 -0.06 3.92
N THR A 49 36.30 0.51 3.17
CA THR A 49 37.46 -0.19 2.63
C THR A 49 38.75 0.25 3.32
N ARG A 50 39.62 -0.70 3.64
CA ARG A 50 40.91 -0.43 4.33
C ARG A 50 41.97 0.02 3.33
N CYS A 51 42.78 0.98 3.77
CA CYS A 51 43.98 1.40 3.05
C CYS A 51 45.14 1.59 4.03
N HIS A 52 46.36 1.73 3.51
CA HIS A 52 47.54 1.88 4.36
C HIS A 52 47.43 3.15 5.23
N GLY A 53 47.34 2.96 6.55
CA GLY A 53 47.23 4.05 7.52
C GLY A 53 45.82 4.67 7.69
N GLY A 54 44.77 4.12 7.06
CA GLY A 54 43.44 4.72 7.07
C GLY A 54 42.30 3.81 6.56
N ALA A 55 41.21 4.45 6.13
CA ALA A 55 40.06 3.83 5.48
C ALA A 55 39.35 4.86 4.57
N PHE A 56 38.59 4.40 3.59
CA PHE A 56 37.71 5.20 2.70
C PHE A 56 36.37 4.49 2.45
N ILE A 57 35.37 5.20 1.91
CA ILE A 57 34.04 4.68 1.55
C ILE A 57 33.90 4.53 0.03
N THR A 58 33.22 3.46 -0.41
CA THR A 58 32.72 3.21 -1.78
C THR A 58 31.18 3.39 -1.83
N LEU A 59 30.56 3.41 -3.02
CA LEU A 59 29.11 3.58 -3.17
C LEU A 59 28.29 2.57 -2.33
N ASP A 60 28.60 1.27 -2.41
CA ASP A 60 27.89 0.23 -1.66
C ASP A 60 27.98 0.40 -0.14
N SER A 61 29.12 0.91 0.35
CA SER A 61 29.30 1.17 1.77
C SER A 61 28.57 2.43 2.26
N LEU A 62 28.26 3.36 1.35
CA LEU A 62 27.54 4.61 1.64
C LEU A 62 26.08 4.31 2.05
N ASP A 63 25.42 3.39 1.35
CA ASP A 63 24.08 2.91 1.68
C ASP A 63 24.03 2.21 3.04
N ASN A 64 25.06 1.41 3.36
CA ASN A 64 25.16 0.73 4.65
C ASN A 64 25.43 1.69 5.82
N VAL A 65 26.19 2.77 5.60
CA VAL A 65 26.40 3.82 6.60
C VAL A 65 25.09 4.57 6.87
N ALA A 66 24.37 4.97 5.82
CA ALA A 66 23.10 5.69 5.95
C ALA A 66 22.05 4.87 6.74
N LYS A 67 21.93 3.57 6.45
CA LYS A 67 21.03 2.65 7.19
C LYS A 67 21.35 2.61 8.69
N ASN A 68 22.63 2.58 9.07
CA ASN A 68 23.03 2.56 10.48
C ASN A 68 22.89 3.92 11.18
N GLU A 69 23.08 5.03 10.48
CA GLU A 69 22.79 6.36 11.03
C GLU A 69 21.30 6.49 11.36
N ILE A 70 20.43 5.92 10.51
CA ILE A 70 18.99 5.83 10.76
C ILE A 70 18.69 4.90 11.95
N ALA A 71 19.29 3.71 12.02
CA ALA A 71 19.10 2.79 13.15
C ALA A 71 19.50 3.43 14.49
N TYR A 72 20.64 4.12 14.55
CA TYR A 72 21.08 4.83 15.74
C TYR A 72 20.12 5.97 16.13
N ALA A 73 19.57 6.70 15.14
CA ALA A 73 18.57 7.74 15.40
C ALA A 73 17.28 7.14 15.98
N LEU A 74 16.87 5.96 15.53
CA LEU A 74 15.70 5.23 16.04
C LEU A 74 15.94 4.70 17.46
N GLU A 75 17.09 4.08 17.75
CA GLU A 75 17.41 3.57 19.08
C GLU A 75 17.50 4.68 20.14
N ASN A 76 18.09 5.84 19.80
CA ASN A 76 18.11 6.99 20.70
C ASN A 76 16.76 7.71 20.82
N TYR A 77 15.90 7.58 19.81
CA TYR A 77 14.51 8.04 19.88
C TYR A 77 13.68 7.17 20.82
N GLU A 78 13.99 5.88 20.93
CA GLU A 78 13.37 4.95 21.88
C GLU A 78 13.86 5.15 23.32
N GLU A 79 15.16 5.38 23.55
CA GLU A 79 15.70 5.64 24.91
C GLU A 79 15.22 6.99 25.50
N THR A 80 14.87 7.97 24.66
CA THR A 80 14.38 9.29 25.11
C THR A 80 12.89 9.31 25.46
N ARG A 81 12.14 8.21 25.27
CA ARG A 81 10.75 8.07 25.73
C ARG A 81 10.57 7.02 26.83
N GLY A 82 11.16 7.29 27.99
CA GLY A 82 10.60 6.87 29.27
C GLY A 82 9.32 7.64 29.60
N ILE A 83 8.21 7.40 28.88
CA ILE A 83 6.86 7.82 29.29
C ILE A 83 5.96 6.58 29.27
N LYS A 84 5.59 6.13 30.48
CA LYS A 84 4.47 5.22 30.72
C LYS A 84 3.20 5.84 30.11
N LYS A 85 2.80 5.40 28.91
CA LYS A 85 1.44 5.66 28.42
C LYS A 85 0.53 4.55 28.91
N GLY A 86 -0.55 4.97 29.59
CA GLY A 86 -1.67 4.10 29.94
C GLY A 86 -2.25 3.40 28.71
N ARG A 87 -2.95 2.29 28.95
CA ARG A 87 -3.73 1.51 27.98
C ARG A 87 -4.27 2.38 26.85
N SER A 88 -3.71 2.22 25.65
CA SER A 88 -4.27 2.80 24.43
C SER A 88 -5.54 2.05 24.05
N ASP A 89 -6.57 2.77 23.62
CA ASP A 89 -7.67 2.23 22.83
C ASP A 89 -7.10 1.32 21.73
N MET A 90 -7.61 0.09 21.58
CA MET A 90 -7.10 -0.86 20.59
C MET A 90 -7.24 -0.26 19.19
N LYS A 91 -6.12 -0.12 18.45
CA LYS A 91 -6.16 0.20 17.02
C LYS A 91 -6.98 -0.88 16.29
N SER A 92 -7.82 -0.46 15.35
CA SER A 92 -8.58 -1.37 14.48
C SER A 92 -7.66 -2.16 13.56
N HIS A 93 -7.92 -3.46 13.37
CA HIS A 93 -7.10 -4.37 12.58
C HIS A 93 -7.73 -4.65 11.22
N VAL A 94 -7.01 -4.36 10.14
CA VAL A 94 -7.41 -4.66 8.75
C VAL A 94 -6.45 -5.71 8.19
N CYS A 95 -6.99 -6.85 7.74
CA CYS A 95 -6.21 -7.85 7.01
C CYS A 95 -6.39 -7.64 5.52
N VAL A 96 -5.31 -7.42 4.77
CA VAL A 96 -5.33 -7.29 3.32
C VAL A 96 -4.60 -8.46 2.70
N ILE A 97 -5.25 -9.18 1.79
CA ILE A 97 -4.59 -10.20 0.96
C ILE A 97 -4.71 -9.72 -0.47
N GLY A 98 -3.57 -9.46 -1.11
CA GLY A 98 -3.60 -8.82 -2.41
C GLY A 98 -2.26 -8.73 -3.11
N SER A 99 -2.30 -8.11 -4.28
CA SER A 99 -1.17 -7.97 -5.17
C SER A 99 -0.14 -6.96 -4.69
N PHE A 100 1.12 -7.22 -5.05
CA PHE A 100 2.18 -6.23 -5.13
C PHE A 100 2.69 -6.21 -6.56
N ASN A 101 2.75 -5.03 -7.16
CA ASN A 101 3.36 -4.83 -8.47
C ASN A 101 4.50 -3.81 -8.36
N VAL A 102 5.49 -3.96 -9.25
CA VAL A 102 6.38 -2.86 -9.60
C VAL A 102 5.83 -2.17 -10.85
N ASP A 103 5.42 -0.93 -10.69
CA ASP A 103 4.97 -0.08 -11.79
C ASP A 103 6.19 0.51 -12.48
N ILE A 104 6.34 0.19 -13.77
CA ILE A 104 7.44 0.58 -14.64
C ILE A 104 6.92 1.69 -15.55
N ILE A 105 7.24 2.94 -15.23
CA ILE A 105 6.57 4.10 -15.82
C ILE A 105 7.55 4.83 -16.75
N SER A 106 7.18 4.92 -18.03
CA SER A 106 7.88 5.71 -19.04
C SER A 106 7.02 6.91 -19.44
N TYR A 107 7.57 8.10 -19.24
CA TYR A 107 6.96 9.34 -19.65
C TYR A 107 7.47 9.73 -21.04
N LEU A 108 6.52 9.94 -21.96
CA LEU A 108 6.75 10.13 -23.39
C LEU A 108 6.11 11.45 -23.84
N PRO A 109 6.65 12.11 -24.88
CA PRO A 109 6.01 13.30 -25.47
C PRO A 109 4.63 12.99 -26.07
N ARG A 110 4.39 11.74 -26.45
CA ARG A 110 3.08 11.18 -26.82
C ARG A 110 3.13 9.66 -26.73
N LEU A 111 1.98 9.01 -26.77
CA LEU A 111 1.91 7.55 -26.89
C LEU A 111 2.42 7.10 -28.27
N PRO A 112 3.18 5.98 -28.35
CA PRO A 112 3.73 5.47 -29.60
C PRO A 112 2.63 4.82 -30.45
N ALA A 113 2.74 4.96 -31.77
CA ALA A 113 1.92 4.18 -32.70
C ALA A 113 2.45 2.74 -32.83
N ILE A 114 1.64 1.84 -33.39
CA ILE A 114 2.06 0.46 -33.68
C ILE A 114 3.29 0.50 -34.60
N GLY A 115 4.38 -0.15 -34.16
CA GLY A 115 5.65 -0.24 -34.90
C GLY A 115 6.59 0.95 -34.72
N GLU A 116 6.24 1.92 -33.88
CA GLU A 116 7.07 3.09 -33.59
C GLU A 116 7.94 2.90 -32.35
N SER A 117 9.08 3.59 -32.30
CA SER A 117 9.91 3.74 -31.10
C SER A 117 10.05 5.22 -30.77
N LEU A 118 9.78 5.59 -29.52
CA LEU A 118 9.95 6.94 -29.00
C LEU A 118 10.99 6.95 -27.89
N LEU A 119 11.70 8.06 -27.75
CA LEU A 119 12.58 8.30 -26.61
C LEU A 119 11.75 8.80 -25.42
N ALA A 120 11.96 8.18 -24.25
CA ALA A 120 11.34 8.62 -23.02
C ALA A 120 12.11 9.79 -22.40
N ASN A 121 11.38 10.75 -21.86
CA ASN A 121 11.93 11.92 -21.18
C ASN A 121 12.24 11.62 -19.71
N LYS A 122 11.46 10.70 -19.11
CA LYS A 122 11.61 10.26 -17.72
C LYS A 122 11.20 8.79 -17.59
N PHE A 123 11.92 8.07 -16.74
CA PHE A 123 11.67 6.66 -16.44
C PHE A 123 11.76 6.43 -14.92
N ILE A 124 10.73 5.81 -14.33
CA ILE A 124 10.69 5.56 -12.88
C ILE A 124 10.11 4.17 -12.57
N PHE A 125 10.54 3.63 -11.43
CA PHE A 125 9.89 2.50 -10.77
C PHE A 125 9.10 3.02 -9.56
N SER A 126 7.86 2.56 -9.43
CA SER A 126 6.98 2.88 -8.32
C SER A 126 6.38 1.60 -7.73
N PRO A 127 6.11 1.53 -6.42
CA PRO A 127 5.29 0.46 -5.88
C PRO A 127 3.84 0.62 -6.38
N GLY A 128 3.22 -0.50 -6.70
CA GLY A 128 1.86 -0.58 -7.19
C GLY A 128 1.19 -1.90 -6.80
N GLY A 129 0.10 -2.21 -7.50
CA GLY A 129 -0.78 -3.34 -7.17
C GLY A 129 -1.88 -2.91 -6.19
N LYS A 130 -3.11 -3.31 -6.49
CA LYS A 130 -4.29 -2.90 -5.72
C LYS A 130 -4.19 -3.33 -4.26
N GLY A 131 -3.65 -4.51 -3.99
CA GLY A 131 -3.44 -5.00 -2.63
C GLY A 131 -2.55 -4.08 -1.82
N CYS A 132 -1.38 -3.75 -2.36
CA CYS A 132 -0.43 -2.82 -1.75
C CYS A 132 -1.05 -1.43 -1.54
N ASN A 133 -1.67 -0.85 -2.57
CA ASN A 133 -2.30 0.47 -2.47
C ASN A 133 -3.41 0.50 -1.40
N GLN A 134 -4.26 -0.52 -1.35
CA GLN A 134 -5.34 -0.61 -0.37
C GLN A 134 -4.82 -0.83 1.06
N ALA A 135 -3.74 -1.59 1.22
CA ALA A 135 -3.07 -1.77 2.51
C ALA A 135 -2.43 -0.46 3.01
N LEU A 136 -1.78 0.30 2.12
CA LEU A 136 -1.24 1.62 2.46
C LEU A 136 -2.37 2.57 2.87
N ALA A 137 -3.44 2.64 2.08
CA ALA A 137 -4.59 3.49 2.38
C ALA A 137 -5.21 3.17 3.75
N ALA A 138 -5.38 1.89 4.09
CA ALA A 138 -5.87 1.47 5.40
C ALA A 138 -4.91 1.86 6.54
N SER A 139 -3.60 1.76 6.33
CA SER A 139 -2.58 2.14 7.33
C SER A 139 -2.59 3.66 7.58
N TYR A 140 -2.58 4.46 6.51
CA TYR A 140 -2.66 5.92 6.59
C TYR A 140 -4.01 6.42 7.13
N ALA A 141 -5.07 5.62 7.00
CA ALA A 141 -6.34 5.85 7.66
C ALA A 141 -6.35 5.51 9.16
N ASP A 142 -5.18 5.25 9.76
CA ASP A 142 -4.94 4.95 11.18
C ASP A 142 -5.57 3.61 11.62
N SER A 143 -5.38 2.55 10.83
CA SER A 143 -5.60 1.16 11.24
C SER A 143 -4.26 0.40 11.37
N ASP A 144 -4.20 -0.62 12.23
CA ASP A 144 -3.12 -1.61 12.16
C ASP A 144 -3.41 -2.56 11.00
N VAL A 145 -2.46 -2.67 10.07
CA VAL A 145 -2.64 -3.44 8.83
C VAL A 145 -1.75 -4.67 8.85
N HIS A 146 -2.36 -5.82 8.57
CA HIS A 146 -1.64 -7.03 8.21
C HIS A 146 -1.78 -7.24 6.70
N PHE A 147 -0.70 -7.06 5.95
CA PHE A 147 -0.69 -7.25 4.49
C PHE A 147 -0.05 -8.59 4.11
N ILE A 148 -0.76 -9.40 3.33
CA ILE A 148 -0.30 -10.69 2.84
C ILE A 148 -0.20 -10.61 1.32
N THR A 149 0.99 -10.86 0.79
CA THR A 149 1.26 -10.81 -0.64
C THR A 149 2.32 -11.83 -1.06
N LYS A 150 2.54 -11.97 -2.36
CA LYS A 150 3.55 -12.87 -2.92
C LYS A 150 4.24 -12.25 -4.12
N VAL A 151 5.56 -12.28 -4.08
CA VAL A 151 6.44 -11.74 -5.13
C VAL A 151 7.31 -12.86 -5.72
N GLY A 152 7.98 -12.59 -6.84
CA GLY A 152 8.92 -13.53 -7.43
C GLY A 152 10.20 -13.65 -6.59
N ALA A 153 11.08 -14.57 -6.96
CA ALA A 153 12.46 -14.62 -6.45
C ALA A 153 13.41 -13.87 -7.40
N ASP A 154 13.07 -12.62 -7.72
CA ASP A 154 13.79 -11.75 -8.64
C ASP A 154 14.23 -10.44 -7.98
N HIS A 155 14.91 -9.56 -8.73
CA HIS A 155 15.40 -8.28 -8.21
C HIS A 155 14.27 -7.35 -7.74
N PHE A 156 13.05 -7.50 -8.26
CA PHE A 156 11.90 -6.72 -7.80
C PHE A 156 11.39 -7.17 -6.43
N SER A 157 11.71 -8.38 -6.00
CA SER A 157 11.39 -8.84 -4.64
C SER A 157 12.13 -8.05 -3.56
N GLU A 158 13.40 -7.69 -3.80
CA GLU A 158 14.16 -6.83 -2.89
C GLU A 158 13.57 -5.42 -2.82
N TYR A 159 13.14 -4.89 -3.98
CA TYR A 159 12.42 -3.62 -4.04
C TYR A 159 11.14 -3.66 -3.20
N ALA A 160 10.33 -4.73 -3.34
CA ALA A 160 9.12 -4.92 -2.56
C ALA A 160 9.40 -4.98 -1.05
N ILE A 161 10.38 -5.78 -0.62
CA ILE A 161 10.76 -5.92 0.79
C ILE A 161 11.23 -4.58 1.37
N ASN A 162 12.12 -3.87 0.66
CA ASN A 162 12.64 -2.57 1.10
C ASN A 162 11.53 -1.53 1.19
N PHE A 163 10.62 -1.49 0.21
CA PHE A 163 9.47 -0.59 0.23
C PHE A 163 8.55 -0.89 1.42
N MET A 164 8.20 -2.15 1.64
CA MET A 164 7.31 -2.54 2.73
C MET A 164 7.91 -2.21 4.10
N ASN A 165 9.21 -2.45 4.30
CA ASN A 165 9.92 -2.07 5.53
C ASN A 165 9.97 -0.56 5.78
N ALA A 166 9.97 0.26 4.72
CA ALA A 166 9.95 1.71 4.82
C ALA A 166 8.53 2.30 4.89
N SER A 167 7.50 1.49 4.65
CA SER A 167 6.10 1.92 4.63
C SER A 167 5.50 2.04 6.04
N LYS A 168 4.29 2.60 6.14
CA LYS A 168 3.53 2.62 7.41
C LYS A 168 2.84 1.29 7.74
N ILE A 169 2.99 0.26 6.90
CA ILE A 169 2.40 -1.06 7.17
C ILE A 169 3.31 -1.80 8.14
N HIS A 170 2.89 -1.89 9.40
CA HIS A 170 3.73 -2.48 10.45
C HIS A 170 3.86 -4.01 10.38
N LYS A 171 2.92 -4.70 9.72
CA LYS A 171 2.94 -6.17 9.58
C LYS A 171 2.70 -6.53 8.12
N SER A 172 3.72 -7.08 7.48
CA SER A 172 3.62 -7.59 6.12
C SER A 172 4.24 -8.98 6.01
N ILE A 173 3.51 -9.90 5.40
CA ILE A 173 3.98 -11.23 5.01
C ILE A 173 4.16 -11.21 3.50
N ILE A 174 5.41 -11.32 3.07
CA ILE A 174 5.79 -11.34 1.66
C ILE A 174 6.33 -12.73 1.36
N TYR A 175 5.48 -13.57 0.77
CA TYR A 175 5.93 -14.85 0.23
C TYR A 175 6.77 -14.64 -1.03
N GLN A 176 7.67 -15.56 -1.32
CA GLN A 176 8.49 -15.56 -2.53
C GLN A 176 8.30 -16.86 -3.29
N THR A 177 8.30 -16.80 -4.63
CA THR A 177 8.28 -18.00 -5.48
C THR A 177 9.35 -17.93 -6.57
N PRO A 178 10.09 -19.03 -6.84
CA PRO A 178 10.98 -19.12 -7.99
C PRO A 178 10.24 -19.44 -9.31
N GLU A 179 8.94 -19.75 -9.26
CA GLU A 179 8.17 -20.22 -10.42
C GLU A 179 7.84 -19.12 -11.44
N THR A 180 7.77 -17.87 -11.00
CA THR A 180 7.38 -16.72 -11.82
C THR A 180 7.93 -15.43 -11.22
N GLN A 181 8.03 -14.39 -12.05
CA GLN A 181 8.50 -13.06 -11.64
C GLN A 181 7.48 -12.34 -10.75
N THR A 182 7.96 -11.34 -10.02
CA THR A 182 7.14 -10.34 -9.34
C THR A 182 6.19 -9.68 -10.33
N GLY A 183 4.97 -9.38 -9.90
CA GLY A 183 4.01 -8.68 -10.74
C GLY A 183 4.54 -7.30 -11.18
N THR A 184 4.21 -6.90 -12.39
CA THR A 184 4.62 -5.60 -12.94
C THR A 184 3.50 -4.95 -13.72
N ALA A 185 3.43 -3.62 -13.68
CA ALA A 185 2.62 -2.86 -14.62
C ALA A 185 3.54 -1.99 -15.48
N THR A 186 3.58 -2.23 -16.78
CA THR A 186 4.27 -1.35 -17.73
C THR A 186 3.33 -0.23 -18.12
N ILE A 187 3.70 1.00 -17.77
CA ILE A 187 2.88 2.19 -17.93
C ILE A 187 3.58 3.15 -18.88
N LEU A 188 2.94 3.47 -20.00
CA LEU A 188 3.36 4.54 -20.90
C LEU A 188 2.45 5.74 -20.64
N VAL A 189 3.03 6.90 -20.34
CA VAL A 189 2.28 8.12 -20.02
C VAL A 189 2.65 9.21 -21.02
N ASN A 190 1.63 9.84 -21.62
CA ASN A 190 1.79 11.09 -22.34
C ASN A 190 2.01 12.23 -21.32
N GLU A 191 3.17 12.89 -21.36
CA GLU A 191 3.52 13.95 -20.39
C GLU A 191 2.57 15.15 -20.44
N ASP A 192 2.09 15.52 -21.62
CA ASP A 192 1.28 16.72 -21.81
C ASP A 192 -0.18 16.48 -21.43
N THR A 193 -0.74 15.33 -21.80
CA THR A 193 -2.17 15.03 -21.59
C THR A 193 -2.44 14.19 -20.34
N GLY A 194 -1.46 13.44 -19.86
CA GLY A 194 -1.63 12.44 -18.81
C GLY A 194 -2.27 11.13 -19.27
N ASP A 195 -2.63 11.01 -20.56
CA ASP A 195 -3.17 9.77 -21.12
C ASP A 195 -2.18 8.62 -20.94
N ASN A 196 -2.68 7.43 -20.61
CA ASN A 196 -1.82 6.29 -20.34
C ASN A 196 -2.27 4.99 -21.00
N VAL A 197 -1.30 4.12 -21.24
CA VAL A 197 -1.51 2.73 -21.65
C VAL A 197 -0.80 1.86 -20.62
N ILE A 198 -1.54 0.89 -20.08
CA ILE A 198 -1.06 0.02 -19.00
C ILE A 198 -1.13 -1.43 -19.47
N ALA A 199 0.00 -2.13 -19.41
CA ALA A 199 0.07 -3.58 -19.58
C ALA A 199 0.48 -4.22 -18.25
N ILE A 200 -0.38 -5.08 -17.71
CA ILE A 200 -0.16 -5.72 -16.41
C ILE A 200 0.28 -7.17 -16.63
N TYR A 201 1.41 -7.54 -16.02
CA TYR A 201 1.82 -8.92 -15.83
C TYR A 201 1.60 -9.30 -14.36
N PRO A 202 0.65 -10.20 -14.05
CA PRO A 202 0.29 -10.47 -12.66
C PRO A 202 1.34 -11.31 -11.92
N GLY A 203 2.13 -12.14 -12.62
CA GLY A 203 3.24 -12.89 -12.07
C GLY A 203 2.91 -13.67 -10.79
N ALA A 204 3.78 -13.56 -9.80
CA ALA A 204 3.70 -14.22 -8.50
C ALA A 204 2.40 -13.96 -7.72
N ASN A 205 1.69 -12.87 -8.00
CA ASN A 205 0.41 -12.57 -7.36
C ASN A 205 -0.65 -13.67 -7.61
N MET A 206 -0.51 -14.45 -8.69
CA MET A 206 -1.40 -15.56 -9.05
C MET A 206 -1.00 -16.91 -8.44
N THR A 207 -0.01 -16.92 -7.54
CA THR A 207 0.58 -18.16 -7.01
C THR A 207 0.45 -18.30 -5.50
N ILE A 208 -0.40 -17.48 -4.85
CA ILE A 208 -0.68 -17.60 -3.42
C ILE A 208 -1.44 -18.89 -3.18
N THR A 209 -0.87 -19.83 -2.43
CA THR A 209 -1.50 -21.12 -2.20
C THR A 209 -2.53 -21.05 -1.07
N PRO A 210 -3.56 -21.92 -1.06
CA PRO A 210 -4.46 -22.03 0.08
C PRO A 210 -3.74 -22.32 1.41
N ASP A 211 -2.64 -23.08 1.38
CA ASP A 211 -1.83 -23.38 2.55
C ASP A 211 -1.12 -22.14 3.10
N GLU A 212 -0.58 -21.28 2.22
CA GLU A 212 -0.01 -19.98 2.59
C GLU A 212 -1.06 -19.06 3.25
N VAL A 213 -2.32 -19.12 2.80
CA VAL A 213 -3.44 -18.41 3.44
C VAL A 213 -3.78 -19.04 4.80
N MET A 214 -3.78 -20.37 4.90
CA MET A 214 -4.04 -21.10 6.15
C MET A 214 -2.98 -20.83 7.23
N ILE A 215 -1.70 -20.70 6.85
CA ILE A 215 -0.63 -20.30 7.78
C ILE A 215 -0.95 -18.94 8.42
N GLN A 216 -1.60 -18.04 7.68
CA GLN A 216 -2.02 -16.71 8.16
C GLN A 216 -3.42 -16.68 8.78
N GLN A 217 -4.02 -17.83 9.13
CA GLN A 217 -5.39 -17.88 9.68
C GLN A 217 -5.58 -16.99 10.91
N GLU A 218 -4.59 -16.88 11.80
CA GLU A 218 -4.71 -16.05 13.01
C GLU A 218 -4.82 -14.57 12.68
N ALA A 219 -4.12 -14.11 11.64
CA ALA A 219 -4.21 -12.73 11.16
C ALA A 219 -5.61 -12.42 10.61
N ILE A 220 -6.19 -13.38 9.89
CA ILE A 220 -7.54 -13.26 9.31
C ILE A 220 -8.58 -13.26 10.43
N ILE A 221 -8.55 -14.25 11.33
CA ILE A 221 -9.54 -14.46 12.39
C ILE A 221 -9.55 -13.32 13.41
N ASN A 222 -8.38 -12.77 13.75
CA ASN A 222 -8.26 -11.69 14.72
C ASN A 222 -8.44 -10.30 14.10
N SER A 223 -8.62 -10.19 12.78
CA SER A 223 -8.89 -8.91 12.12
C SER A 223 -10.34 -8.46 12.35
N ASN A 224 -10.57 -7.15 12.30
CA ASN A 224 -11.93 -6.61 12.34
C ASN A 224 -12.58 -6.64 10.95
N ILE A 225 -11.78 -6.71 9.89
CA ILE A 225 -12.24 -6.80 8.50
C ILE A 225 -11.14 -7.37 7.60
N VAL A 226 -11.55 -8.14 6.58
CA VAL A 226 -10.68 -8.61 5.50
C VAL A 226 -10.98 -7.82 4.24
N LEU A 227 -9.95 -7.29 3.58
CA LEU A 227 -10.06 -6.54 2.32
C LEU A 227 -9.33 -7.28 1.20
N LEU A 228 -10.06 -7.57 0.12
CA LEU A 228 -9.62 -8.37 -1.03
C LEU A 228 -9.85 -7.66 -2.35
N GLN A 229 -9.06 -8.02 -3.37
CA GLN A 229 -9.20 -7.59 -4.77
C GLN A 229 -9.04 -8.78 -5.72
N LEU A 230 -9.25 -8.59 -7.03
CA LEU A 230 -9.18 -9.66 -8.03
C LEU A 230 -7.82 -9.75 -8.75
N GLU A 231 -6.75 -9.23 -8.14
CA GLU A 231 -5.37 -9.34 -8.66
C GLU A 231 -4.58 -10.52 -8.07
N THR A 232 -5.26 -11.46 -7.42
CA THR A 232 -4.66 -12.70 -6.93
C THR A 232 -5.49 -13.90 -7.38
N ASN A 233 -4.94 -15.11 -7.25
CA ASN A 233 -5.63 -16.32 -7.69
C ASN A 233 -6.87 -16.64 -6.85
N TYR A 234 -7.92 -17.09 -7.53
CA TYR A 234 -9.22 -17.41 -6.94
C TYR A 234 -9.16 -18.43 -5.79
N SER A 235 -8.23 -19.38 -5.81
CA SER A 235 -8.09 -20.35 -4.73
C SER A 235 -7.66 -19.70 -3.41
N ALA A 236 -6.77 -18.70 -3.45
CA ALA A 236 -6.40 -17.92 -2.25
C ALA A 236 -7.59 -17.08 -1.75
N LEU A 237 -8.29 -16.39 -2.67
CA LEU A 237 -9.46 -15.58 -2.33
C LEU A 237 -10.57 -16.43 -1.67
N ARG A 238 -10.89 -17.60 -2.24
CA ARG A 238 -11.87 -18.53 -1.64
C ARG A 238 -11.45 -18.98 -0.25
N GLN A 239 -10.18 -19.30 -0.05
CA GLN A 239 -9.67 -19.75 1.24
C GLN A 239 -9.80 -18.65 2.30
N ALA A 240 -9.43 -17.41 1.95
CA ALA A 240 -9.55 -16.26 2.83
C ALA A 240 -11.01 -15.95 3.19
N ILE A 241 -11.90 -15.94 2.19
CA ILE A 241 -13.35 -15.75 2.38
C ILE A 241 -13.91 -16.84 3.30
N SER A 242 -13.56 -18.11 3.06
CA SER A 242 -14.04 -19.22 3.88
C SER A 242 -13.61 -19.09 5.34
N LEU A 243 -12.35 -18.72 5.61
CA LEU A 243 -11.84 -18.50 6.96
C LEU A 243 -12.56 -17.34 7.64
N ALA A 244 -12.73 -16.22 6.95
CA ALA A 244 -13.40 -15.04 7.48
C ALA A 244 -14.87 -15.34 7.83
N GLN A 245 -15.62 -15.95 6.90
CA GLN A 245 -17.03 -16.30 7.10
C GLN A 245 -17.23 -17.28 8.27
N LYS A 246 -16.39 -18.32 8.38
CA LYS A 246 -16.47 -19.30 9.48
C LYS A 246 -16.26 -18.67 10.86
N ASN A 247 -15.54 -17.55 10.93
CA ASN A 247 -15.20 -16.87 12.18
C ASN A 247 -15.96 -15.53 12.35
N GLY A 248 -16.93 -15.25 11.49
CA GLY A 248 -17.74 -14.03 11.58
C GLY A 248 -16.97 -12.73 11.31
N VAL A 249 -15.84 -12.81 10.60
CA VAL A 249 -15.07 -11.63 10.20
C VAL A 249 -15.65 -11.07 8.90
N PRO A 250 -16.04 -9.78 8.85
CA PRO A 250 -16.58 -9.17 7.64
C PRO A 250 -15.57 -9.12 6.49
N VAL A 251 -16.04 -9.29 5.26
CA VAL A 251 -15.21 -9.24 4.05
C VAL A 251 -15.65 -8.10 3.12
N ILE A 252 -14.68 -7.31 2.66
CA ILE A 252 -14.83 -6.40 1.52
C ILE A 252 -14.14 -7.01 0.31
N ILE A 253 -14.84 -7.07 -0.83
CA ILE A 253 -14.23 -7.39 -2.13
C ILE A 253 -14.35 -6.17 -3.03
N ASN A 254 -13.20 -5.63 -3.45
CA ASN A 254 -13.14 -4.74 -4.61
C ASN A 254 -13.01 -5.59 -5.88
N PRO A 255 -14.04 -5.65 -6.75
CA PRO A 255 -14.08 -6.59 -7.87
C PRO A 255 -13.25 -6.09 -9.08
N ALA A 256 -12.02 -5.62 -8.81
CA ALA A 256 -11.13 -5.01 -9.77
C ALA A 256 -9.79 -5.78 -9.87
N PRO A 257 -9.28 -6.02 -11.09
CA PRO A 257 -9.98 -5.89 -12.37
C PRO A 257 -11.13 -6.92 -12.47
N TYR A 258 -12.23 -6.53 -13.10
CA TYR A 258 -13.38 -7.43 -13.25
C TYR A 258 -13.02 -8.68 -14.05
N ASN A 259 -13.52 -9.83 -13.59
CA ASN A 259 -13.68 -11.02 -14.41
C ASN A 259 -14.85 -11.87 -13.88
N ASP A 260 -15.44 -12.69 -14.73
CA ASP A 260 -16.66 -13.46 -14.43
C ASP A 260 -16.50 -14.47 -13.28
N GLY A 261 -15.26 -14.82 -12.91
CA GLY A 261 -15.00 -15.66 -11.74
C GLY A 261 -15.51 -15.04 -10.43
N VAL A 262 -15.69 -13.71 -10.38
CA VAL A 262 -16.19 -12.98 -9.21
C VAL A 262 -17.55 -13.47 -8.73
N ASP A 263 -18.45 -13.90 -9.63
CA ASP A 263 -19.78 -14.39 -9.25
C ASP A 263 -19.70 -15.62 -8.33
N SER A 264 -18.64 -16.41 -8.46
CA SER A 264 -18.39 -17.58 -7.60
C SER A 264 -17.80 -17.24 -6.22
N LEU A 265 -17.46 -15.97 -5.97
CA LEU A 265 -16.88 -15.48 -4.71
C LEU A 265 -17.86 -14.64 -3.88
N ILE A 266 -18.75 -13.90 -4.54
CA ILE A 266 -19.50 -12.81 -3.89
C ILE A 266 -20.74 -13.26 -3.11
N LYS A 267 -21.12 -14.54 -3.20
CA LYS A 267 -22.23 -15.08 -2.42
C LYS A 267 -21.93 -14.97 -0.92
N ASP A 268 -22.84 -14.36 -0.18
CA ASP A 268 -22.77 -14.16 1.27
C ASP A 268 -21.58 -13.29 1.73
N ILE A 269 -21.04 -12.44 0.85
CA ILE A 269 -20.03 -11.41 1.18
C ILE A 269 -20.69 -10.17 1.80
N ASP A 270 -19.99 -9.54 2.75
CA ASP A 270 -20.53 -8.39 3.49
C ASP A 270 -20.54 -7.11 2.67
N TYR A 271 -19.48 -6.82 1.92
CA TYR A 271 -19.35 -5.60 1.12
C TYR A 271 -18.71 -5.88 -0.24
N ILE A 272 -19.27 -5.29 -1.30
CA ILE A 272 -18.62 -5.23 -2.61
C ILE A 272 -18.53 -3.78 -3.10
N THR A 273 -17.39 -3.42 -3.70
CA THR A 273 -17.05 -2.03 -4.05
C THR A 273 -16.70 -1.83 -5.54
N PRO A 274 -17.58 -2.16 -6.49
CA PRO A 274 -17.33 -1.94 -7.91
C PRO A 274 -17.31 -0.44 -8.29
N ASN A 275 -16.61 -0.09 -9.37
CA ASN A 275 -16.88 1.15 -10.12
C ASN A 275 -18.10 1.00 -11.05
N GLU A 276 -18.44 2.04 -11.84
CA GLU A 276 -19.57 1.98 -12.77
C GLU A 276 -19.47 0.82 -13.78
N THR A 277 -18.29 0.64 -14.38
CA THR A 277 -18.05 -0.41 -15.38
C THR A 277 -18.19 -1.79 -14.77
N GLU A 278 -17.53 -2.03 -13.63
CA GLU A 278 -17.56 -3.30 -12.89
C GLU A 278 -18.98 -3.61 -12.38
N ALA A 279 -19.70 -2.60 -11.89
CA ALA A 279 -21.08 -2.74 -11.44
C ALA A 279 -22.01 -3.09 -12.59
N GLY A 280 -21.79 -2.48 -13.76
CA GLY A 280 -22.56 -2.77 -14.95
C GLY A 280 -22.34 -4.21 -15.44
N LEU A 281 -21.09 -4.67 -15.46
CA LEU A 281 -20.74 -6.05 -15.79
C LEU A 281 -21.35 -7.05 -14.80
N LEU A 282 -21.23 -6.77 -13.49
CA LEU A 282 -21.84 -7.59 -12.44
C LEU A 282 -23.37 -7.65 -12.53
N ALA A 283 -24.01 -6.53 -12.87
CA ALA A 283 -25.47 -6.44 -12.92
C ALA A 283 -26.07 -6.84 -14.28
N GLY A 284 -25.26 -6.91 -15.34
CA GLY A 284 -25.72 -7.12 -16.71
C GLY A 284 -26.48 -5.92 -17.30
N ILE A 285 -26.23 -4.71 -16.79
CA ILE A 285 -26.82 -3.45 -17.28
C ILE A 285 -25.76 -2.36 -17.39
N GLU A 286 -26.00 -1.32 -18.18
CA GLU A 286 -25.10 -0.16 -18.21
C GLU A 286 -25.36 0.76 -17.00
N VAL A 287 -24.29 1.31 -16.41
CA VAL A 287 -24.38 2.27 -15.29
C VAL A 287 -23.83 3.61 -15.75
N THR A 288 -24.72 4.58 -15.97
CA THR A 288 -24.39 5.90 -16.52
C THR A 288 -24.79 7.06 -15.60
N ASP A 289 -25.69 6.78 -14.66
CA ASP A 289 -26.26 7.75 -13.73
C ASP A 289 -26.63 7.11 -12.38
N ILE A 290 -27.15 7.93 -11.45
CA ILE A 290 -27.54 7.46 -10.12
C ILE A 290 -28.71 6.46 -10.21
N THR A 291 -29.60 6.61 -11.18
CA THR A 291 -30.78 5.74 -11.34
C THR A 291 -30.38 4.33 -11.75
N SER A 292 -29.57 4.22 -12.79
CA SER A 292 -28.97 2.96 -13.26
C SER A 292 -28.06 2.35 -12.20
N ALA A 293 -27.29 3.15 -11.45
CA ALA A 293 -26.51 2.66 -10.31
C ALA A 293 -27.39 2.05 -9.20
N ARG A 294 -28.55 2.65 -8.88
CA ARG A 294 -29.50 2.05 -7.91
C ARG A 294 -30.03 0.71 -8.39
N GLN A 295 -30.31 0.58 -9.69
CA GLN A 295 -30.76 -0.68 -10.28
C GLN A 295 -29.65 -1.74 -10.22
N ALA A 296 -28.43 -1.39 -10.60
CA ALA A 296 -27.28 -2.30 -10.53
C ALA A 296 -27.04 -2.76 -9.08
N ALA A 297 -27.07 -1.84 -8.12
CA ALA A 297 -26.86 -2.16 -6.71
C ALA A 297 -27.89 -3.15 -6.17
N LYS A 298 -29.17 -3.03 -6.59
CA LYS A 298 -30.24 -3.99 -6.27
C LYS A 298 -29.98 -5.37 -6.86
N ILE A 299 -29.58 -5.45 -8.13
CA ILE A 299 -29.28 -6.73 -8.81
C ILE A 299 -28.09 -7.41 -8.13
N ILE A 300 -27.02 -6.67 -7.84
CA ILE A 300 -25.83 -7.21 -7.16
C ILE A 300 -26.17 -7.70 -5.75
N HIS A 301 -27.01 -6.97 -5.02
CA HIS A 301 -27.50 -7.41 -3.71
C HIS A 301 -28.30 -8.73 -3.81
N GLN A 302 -29.14 -8.88 -4.83
CA GLN A 302 -29.89 -10.12 -5.10
C GLN A 302 -28.99 -11.32 -5.42
N LYS A 303 -27.74 -11.09 -5.85
CA LYS A 303 -26.73 -12.16 -6.01
C LYS A 303 -26.17 -12.68 -4.66
N GLY A 304 -26.54 -12.07 -3.53
CA GLY A 304 -26.20 -12.52 -2.19
C GLY A 304 -25.20 -11.63 -1.43
N VAL A 305 -24.84 -10.46 -1.96
CA VAL A 305 -23.99 -9.50 -1.26
C VAL A 305 -24.82 -8.67 -0.28
N LYS A 306 -24.38 -8.52 0.97
CA LYS A 306 -25.13 -7.78 1.99
C LYS A 306 -25.17 -6.27 1.71
N ASN A 307 -24.03 -5.67 1.37
CA ASN A 307 -23.92 -4.24 1.05
C ASN A 307 -23.22 -4.04 -0.30
N THR A 308 -23.91 -3.39 -1.24
CA THR A 308 -23.32 -3.01 -2.53
C THR A 308 -22.94 -1.54 -2.51
N ILE A 309 -21.68 -1.20 -2.79
CA ILE A 309 -21.16 0.18 -2.78
C ILE A 309 -20.58 0.48 -4.16
N ILE A 310 -21.31 1.19 -5.00
CA ILE A 310 -20.84 1.56 -6.35
C ILE A 310 -20.11 2.90 -6.26
N THR A 311 -18.84 2.92 -6.64
CA THR A 311 -18.09 4.18 -6.82
C THR A 311 -18.47 4.80 -8.16
N LEU A 312 -18.64 6.13 -8.19
CA LEU A 312 -19.21 6.91 -9.29
C LEU A 312 -18.26 8.04 -9.74
N GLY A 313 -16.95 7.81 -9.64
CA GLY A 313 -15.91 8.81 -9.89
C GLY A 313 -16.15 10.13 -9.14
N SER A 314 -16.19 11.24 -9.88
CA SER A 314 -16.43 12.59 -9.34
C SER A 314 -17.83 12.81 -8.76
N LYS A 315 -18.77 11.89 -8.98
CA LYS A 315 -20.10 11.92 -8.35
C LYS A 315 -20.09 11.30 -6.94
N GLY A 316 -19.02 10.62 -6.54
CA GLY A 316 -18.88 10.01 -5.20
C GLY A 316 -19.21 8.53 -5.20
N SER A 317 -20.11 8.08 -4.33
CA SER A 317 -20.50 6.67 -4.23
C SER A 317 -21.97 6.48 -3.85
N LEU A 318 -22.53 5.34 -4.23
CA LEU A 318 -23.88 4.92 -3.87
C LEU A 318 -23.83 3.56 -3.19
N ALA A 319 -24.28 3.49 -1.94
CA ALA A 319 -24.41 2.23 -1.20
C ALA A 319 -25.86 1.76 -1.11
N TYR A 320 -26.07 0.44 -1.08
CA TYR A 320 -27.35 -0.23 -0.86
C TYR A 320 -27.18 -1.43 0.09
N ASP A 321 -27.92 -1.43 1.20
CA ASP A 321 -27.86 -2.48 2.25
C ASP A 321 -29.04 -3.47 2.19
N GLY A 322 -29.82 -3.45 1.10
CA GLY A 322 -31.06 -4.20 0.96
C GLY A 322 -32.32 -3.48 1.44
N LYS A 323 -32.19 -2.35 2.15
CA LYS A 323 -33.32 -1.58 2.71
C LYS A 323 -33.30 -0.11 2.26
N LYS A 324 -32.14 0.52 2.35
CA LYS A 324 -31.93 1.94 2.04
C LYS A 324 -30.75 2.12 1.11
N PHE A 325 -30.81 3.23 0.39
CA PHE A 325 -29.68 3.77 -0.35
C PHE A 325 -29.03 4.89 0.43
N ILE A 326 -27.71 4.94 0.38
CA ILE A 326 -26.90 6.05 0.89
C ILE A 326 -26.10 6.57 -0.29
N TYR A 327 -26.46 7.75 -0.80
CA TYR A 327 -25.63 8.45 -1.77
C TYR A 327 -24.69 9.41 -1.03
N SER A 328 -23.40 9.22 -1.26
CA SER A 328 -22.30 9.91 -0.64
C SER A 328 -21.57 10.70 -1.72
N PRO A 329 -21.79 12.02 -1.87
CA PRO A 329 -21.15 12.80 -2.92
C PRO A 329 -19.62 12.80 -2.77
N ALA A 330 -18.89 13.08 -3.84
CA ALA A 330 -17.44 13.28 -3.74
C ALA A 330 -17.14 14.60 -3.03
N PHE A 331 -16.02 14.65 -2.30
CA PHE A 331 -15.48 15.91 -1.83
C PHE A 331 -14.81 16.65 -3.00
N PRO A 332 -14.91 17.99 -3.08
CA PRO A 332 -14.16 18.77 -4.07
C PRO A 332 -12.66 18.51 -3.93
N ALA A 333 -11.97 18.38 -5.06
CA ALA A 333 -10.53 18.11 -5.10
C ALA A 333 -9.85 18.76 -6.31
N VAL A 334 -8.57 19.09 -6.17
CA VAL A 334 -7.72 19.54 -7.29
C VAL A 334 -7.00 18.33 -7.87
N VAL A 335 -7.63 17.70 -8.86
CA VAL A 335 -7.17 16.43 -9.42
C VAL A 335 -5.81 16.59 -10.12
N LYS A 336 -4.81 15.85 -9.63
CA LYS A 336 -3.51 15.67 -10.28
C LYS A 336 -3.36 14.28 -10.88
N ASN A 337 -3.78 13.25 -10.16
CA ASN A 337 -3.72 11.86 -10.61
C ASN A 337 -4.92 11.08 -10.05
N THR A 338 -5.66 10.38 -10.90
CA THR A 338 -6.79 9.54 -10.48
C THR A 338 -6.40 8.08 -10.23
N ALA A 339 -5.17 7.68 -10.57
CA ALA A 339 -4.65 6.36 -10.30
C ALA A 339 -4.65 6.08 -8.78
N GLY A 340 -5.12 4.91 -8.39
CA GLY A 340 -5.23 4.54 -6.97
C GLY A 340 -6.40 5.17 -6.22
N ALA A 341 -7.23 6.03 -6.81
CA ALA A 341 -8.38 6.65 -6.11
C ALA A 341 -9.37 5.60 -5.56
N GLY A 342 -9.65 4.56 -6.34
CA GLY A 342 -10.48 3.44 -5.91
C GLY A 342 -9.82 2.61 -4.81
N ASP A 343 -8.49 2.44 -4.86
CA ASP A 343 -7.73 1.73 -3.83
C ASP A 343 -7.71 2.53 -2.52
N ALA A 344 -7.49 3.84 -2.61
CA ALA A 344 -7.57 4.78 -1.50
C ALA A 344 -8.95 4.76 -0.83
N PHE A 345 -10.02 4.79 -1.64
CA PHE A 345 -11.38 4.65 -1.14
C PHE A 345 -11.60 3.33 -0.39
N ASN A 346 -11.16 2.20 -0.96
CA ASN A 346 -11.35 0.88 -0.36
C ASN A 346 -10.58 0.70 0.96
N GLY A 347 -9.32 1.11 1.02
CA GLY A 347 -8.53 1.03 2.25
C GLY A 347 -9.10 1.93 3.36
N ALA A 348 -9.53 3.13 3.02
CA ALA A 348 -10.16 4.05 3.97
C ALA A 348 -11.54 3.57 4.43
N LEU A 349 -12.35 2.99 3.54
CA LEU A 349 -13.62 2.36 3.87
C LEU A 349 -13.42 1.18 4.83
N ALA A 350 -12.45 0.30 4.53
CA ALA A 350 -12.09 -0.82 5.40
C ALA A 350 -11.67 -0.33 6.79
N SER A 351 -10.85 0.72 6.87
CA SER A 351 -10.47 1.33 8.14
C SER A 351 -11.67 1.87 8.92
N GLY A 352 -12.57 2.61 8.26
CA GLY A 352 -13.79 3.14 8.90
C GLY A 352 -14.68 2.04 9.46
N LEU A 353 -14.92 0.98 8.69
CA LEU A 353 -15.73 -0.17 9.12
C LEU A 353 -15.04 -0.98 10.22
N ALA A 354 -13.72 -1.20 10.14
CA ALA A 354 -12.94 -1.88 11.17
C ALA A 354 -12.97 -1.15 12.53
N LYS A 355 -13.12 0.18 12.50
CA LYS A 355 -13.32 1.03 13.70
C LYS A 355 -14.76 0.97 14.25
N GLY A 356 -15.63 0.14 13.69
CA GLY A 356 -17.03 0.01 14.09
C GLY A 356 -17.89 1.22 13.74
N LYS A 357 -17.46 2.06 12.78
CA LYS A 357 -18.26 3.20 12.34
C LYS A 357 -19.47 2.73 11.50
N PRO A 358 -20.62 3.42 11.57
CA PRO A 358 -21.72 3.19 10.65
C PRO A 358 -21.28 3.37 9.18
N LEU A 359 -21.93 2.65 8.27
CA LEU A 359 -21.60 2.68 6.84
C LEU A 359 -21.61 4.10 6.27
N GLU A 360 -22.57 4.94 6.68
CA GLU A 360 -22.65 6.35 6.31
C GLU A 360 -21.36 7.11 6.65
N SER A 361 -20.88 6.94 7.88
CA SER A 361 -19.66 7.61 8.36
C SER A 361 -18.40 7.05 7.66
N ALA A 362 -18.35 5.74 7.42
CA ALA A 362 -17.25 5.10 6.72
C ALA A 362 -17.18 5.55 5.25
N LEU A 363 -18.31 5.69 4.56
CA LEU A 363 -18.40 6.23 3.19
C LEU A 363 -17.95 7.69 3.13
N CYS A 364 -18.42 8.53 4.05
CA CYS A 364 -17.99 9.93 4.13
C CYS A 364 -16.47 10.03 4.30
N TYR A 365 -15.91 9.25 5.21
CA TYR A 365 -14.47 9.20 5.44
C TYR A 365 -13.70 8.71 4.21
N ALA A 366 -14.15 7.63 3.58
CA ALA A 366 -13.54 7.09 2.36
C ALA A 366 -13.60 8.08 1.19
N SER A 367 -14.71 8.80 1.02
CA SER A 367 -14.83 9.86 0.00
C SER A 367 -13.88 11.02 0.26
N ALA A 368 -13.72 11.47 1.50
CA ALA A 368 -12.75 12.51 1.85
C ALA A 368 -11.30 12.04 1.62
N PHE A 369 -10.99 10.81 2.02
CA PHE A 369 -9.68 10.19 1.82
C PHE A 369 -9.33 10.11 0.33
N ALA A 370 -10.23 9.56 -0.50
CA ALA A 370 -10.03 9.47 -1.94
C ALA A 370 -9.88 10.85 -2.60
N SER A 371 -10.61 11.87 -2.13
CA SER A 371 -10.49 13.24 -2.65
C SER A 371 -9.11 13.85 -2.41
N LEU A 372 -8.46 13.52 -1.29
CA LEU A 372 -7.10 13.96 -1.00
C LEU A 372 -6.07 13.12 -1.77
N ALA A 373 -6.33 11.82 -1.93
CA ALA A 373 -5.45 10.94 -2.70
C ALA A 373 -5.33 11.40 -4.16
N VAL A 374 -6.42 11.87 -4.79
CA VAL A 374 -6.32 12.38 -6.17
C VAL A 374 -5.56 13.71 -6.33
N GLU A 375 -5.22 14.38 -5.23
CA GLU A 375 -4.39 15.60 -5.20
C GLU A 375 -2.88 15.27 -5.11
N THR A 376 -2.52 14.00 -4.95
CA THR A 376 -1.13 13.50 -4.91
C THR A 376 -0.64 13.10 -6.30
N ALA A 377 0.66 12.80 -6.42
CA ALA A 377 1.28 12.50 -7.70
C ALA A 377 1.23 11.01 -8.07
N ASN A 378 1.30 10.10 -7.09
CA ASN A 378 1.39 8.66 -7.32
C ASN A 378 0.25 7.89 -6.65
N ALA A 379 -0.10 6.73 -7.20
CA ALA A 379 -1.19 5.89 -6.71
C ALA A 379 -0.98 5.36 -5.27
N SER A 380 0.28 5.28 -4.81
CA SER A 380 0.68 4.82 -3.49
C SER A 380 0.93 5.97 -2.49
N ASP A 381 0.83 7.23 -2.93
CA ASP A 381 0.95 8.41 -2.06
C ASP A 381 -0.38 8.65 -1.34
N MET A 382 -0.47 8.17 -0.10
CA MET A 382 -1.70 8.20 0.70
C MET A 382 -1.75 9.42 1.64
N PRO A 383 -2.91 10.08 1.79
CA PRO A 383 -3.08 11.20 2.70
C PRO A 383 -3.10 10.76 4.17
N GLU A 384 -2.58 11.61 5.05
CA GLU A 384 -2.63 11.39 6.50
C GLU A 384 -4.06 11.49 7.05
N HIS A 385 -4.35 10.70 8.08
CA HIS A 385 -5.63 10.70 8.80
C HIS A 385 -6.06 12.12 9.21
N GLU A 386 -5.16 12.94 9.75
CA GLU A 386 -5.44 14.30 10.20
C GLU A 386 -5.93 15.20 9.06
N SER A 387 -5.35 15.06 7.87
CA SER A 387 -5.76 15.81 6.68
C SER A 387 -7.19 15.44 6.25
N VAL A 388 -7.55 14.17 6.40
CA VAL A 388 -8.89 13.65 6.07
C VAL A 388 -9.91 14.21 7.05
N ILE A 389 -9.61 14.20 8.35
CA ILE A 389 -10.47 14.82 9.37
C ILE A 389 -10.64 16.31 9.12
N HIS A 390 -9.56 17.02 8.77
CA HIS A 390 -9.64 18.44 8.43
C HIS A 390 -10.55 18.68 7.22
N ARG A 391 -10.40 17.91 6.12
CA ARG A 391 -11.25 18.01 4.92
C ARG A 391 -12.73 17.82 5.24
N ILE A 392 -13.06 16.85 6.09
CA ILE A 392 -14.44 16.59 6.52
C ILE A 392 -15.00 17.77 7.33
N GLN A 393 -14.20 18.36 8.23
CA GLN A 393 -14.63 19.48 9.07
C GLN A 393 -14.74 20.81 8.32
N SER A 394 -13.90 21.01 7.30
CA SER A 394 -13.82 22.26 6.54
C SER A 394 -14.79 22.35 5.37
N THR A 395 -15.42 21.24 4.99
CA THR A 395 -16.23 21.14 3.77
C THR A 395 -17.68 20.85 4.10
N PRO A 396 -18.65 21.69 3.66
CA PRO A 396 -20.05 21.34 3.74
C PRO A 396 -20.32 20.03 3.00
N TYR A 397 -20.75 19.01 3.74
CA TYR A 397 -20.96 17.67 3.21
C TYR A 397 -22.32 17.14 3.66
N GLN A 398 -23.11 16.63 2.71
CA GLN A 398 -24.40 16.04 3.02
C GLN A 398 -24.63 14.79 2.18
N GLN A 399 -24.84 13.67 2.86
CA GLN A 399 -25.30 12.43 2.25
C GLN A 399 -26.82 12.46 2.11
N SER A 400 -27.34 11.83 1.07
CA SER A 400 -28.78 11.60 0.94
C SER A 400 -29.11 10.15 1.21
N ILE A 401 -29.98 9.91 2.18
CA ILE A 401 -30.48 8.58 2.53
C ILE A 401 -31.92 8.47 2.03
N SER A 402 -32.22 7.40 1.31
CA SER A 402 -33.57 7.14 0.80
C SER A 402 -33.94 5.68 0.99
N THR A 403 -35.14 5.41 1.48
CA THR A 403 -35.73 4.07 1.46
C THR A 403 -36.38 3.81 0.12
N HIS A 404 -36.06 2.67 -0.49
CA HIS A 404 -36.56 2.15 -1.77
C HIS A 404 -36.17 2.92 -3.06
#